data_AF-D3Z5L0-F1
#
_entry.id   AF-D3Z5L0-F1
#
_cell.length_a   1.000
_cell.length_b   1.000
_cell.length_c   1.000
_cell.angle_alpha   90.00
_cell.angle_beta   90.00
_cell.angle_gamma   90.00
#
_symmetry.space_group_name_H-M   'P 1'
#
loop_
_entity.id
_entity.type
_entity.pdbx_description
1 polymer ?
#
loop_
_entity_poly.entity_id
_entity_poly.type
_entity_poly.pdbx_seq_one_letter_code
_entity_poly.pdbx_strand_id
1 'polypeptide(L)'
;MAVEQDIFDAVVMADERFHGEGYQEGYEEGSSLGIVEGKRYGMVHGAKIGSEIGCYRGFALAWKCLLHSGAGEKDSRKMKVVEALIALLQDFPYDDPTYEKLHEDLDRIRGKFRQYHSAALAAWLLHPSGFPHVSLPGHDKLAPQCF
;
A
#
# COMPACT_ATOMS: atom_id res chain seq x y z
N MET A 1 -9.49 -47.46 -44.70
CA MET A 1 -9.34 -48.34 -43.54
C MET A 1 -10.01 -47.64 -42.38
N ALA A 2 -11.30 -47.92 -42.16
CA ALA A 2 -11.99 -47.40 -40.99
C ALA A 2 -11.46 -48.19 -39.80
N VAL A 3 -10.82 -47.51 -38.86
CA VAL A 3 -10.49 -48.10 -37.55
C VAL A 3 -11.85 -48.37 -36.90
N GLU A 4 -12.26 -49.63 -36.82
CA GLU A 4 -13.27 -50.05 -35.84
C GLU A 4 -12.72 -49.61 -34.48
N GLN A 5 -13.25 -48.51 -33.93
CA GLN A 5 -12.99 -48.15 -32.55
C GLN A 5 -13.63 -49.26 -31.71
N ASP A 6 -12.80 -50.06 -31.05
CA ASP A 6 -13.27 -51.14 -30.18
C ASP A 6 -14.15 -50.54 -29.08
N ILE A 7 -15.37 -51.07 -28.96
CA ILE A 7 -16.40 -50.65 -28.00
C ILE A 7 -15.92 -50.74 -26.55
N PHE A 8 -14.88 -51.53 -26.25
CA PHE A 8 -14.26 -51.60 -24.93
C PHE A 8 -13.06 -50.67 -24.75
N ASP A 9 -12.53 -50.05 -25.82
CA ASP A 9 -11.36 -49.17 -25.79
C ASP A 9 -11.61 -47.91 -24.95
N ALA A 10 -12.86 -47.43 -24.93
CA ALA A 10 -13.29 -46.33 -24.07
C ALA A 10 -13.24 -46.68 -22.57
N VAL A 11 -13.49 -47.95 -22.21
CA VAL A 11 -13.46 -48.43 -20.81
C VAL A 11 -12.04 -48.77 -20.39
N VAL A 12 -11.27 -49.43 -21.26
CA VAL A 12 -9.87 -49.81 -20.99
C VAL A 12 -8.98 -48.57 -20.89
N MET A 13 -9.18 -47.59 -21.76
CA MET A 13 -8.40 -46.34 -21.76
C MET A 13 -9.01 -45.26 -20.84
N ALA A 14 -10.03 -45.57 -20.06
CA ALA A 14 -10.72 -44.59 -19.20
C ALA A 14 -9.77 -43.96 -18.18
N ASP A 15 -8.91 -44.75 -17.53
CA ASP A 15 -7.96 -44.28 -16.50
C ASP A 15 -6.97 -43.26 -17.09
N GLU A 16 -6.35 -43.60 -18.23
CA GLU A 16 -5.42 -42.72 -18.94
C GLU A 16 -6.08 -41.41 -19.41
N ARG A 17 -7.33 -41.48 -19.88
CA ARG A 17 -8.10 -40.30 -20.30
C ARG A 17 -8.45 -39.42 -19.11
N PHE A 18 -9.00 -39.99 -18.03
CA PHE A 18 -9.37 -39.21 -16.85
C PHE A 18 -8.15 -38.61 -16.13
N HIS A 19 -6.99 -39.27 -16.14
CA HIS A 19 -5.75 -38.66 -15.66
C HIS A 19 -5.32 -37.46 -16.52
N GLY A 20 -5.37 -37.58 -17.85
CA GLY A 20 -5.03 -36.49 -18.75
C GLY A 20 -6.01 -35.32 -18.67
N GLU A 21 -7.30 -35.62 -18.70
CA GLU A 21 -8.39 -34.63 -18.61
C GLU A 21 -8.39 -33.94 -17.25
N GLY A 22 -8.25 -34.68 -16.14
CA GLY A 22 -8.20 -34.09 -14.80
C GLY A 22 -6.97 -33.22 -14.56
N TYR A 23 -5.80 -33.60 -15.12
CA TYR A 23 -4.62 -32.73 -15.08
C TYR A 23 -4.83 -31.44 -15.88
N GLN A 24 -5.38 -31.55 -17.09
CA GLN A 24 -5.60 -30.40 -17.96
C GLN A 24 -6.63 -29.44 -17.36
N GLU A 25 -7.76 -29.96 -16.87
CA GLU A 25 -8.80 -29.20 -16.19
C GLU A 25 -8.22 -28.50 -14.94
N GLY A 26 -7.53 -29.25 -14.08
CA GLY A 26 -6.91 -28.68 -12.88
C GLY A 26 -5.85 -27.63 -13.18
N TYR A 27 -5.07 -27.80 -14.25
CA TYR A 27 -4.07 -26.83 -14.68
C TYR A 27 -4.72 -25.55 -15.22
N GLU A 28 -5.73 -25.68 -16.09
CA GLU A 28 -6.45 -24.54 -16.66
C GLU A 28 -7.17 -23.75 -15.58
N GLU A 29 -7.91 -24.43 -14.69
CA GLU A 29 -8.62 -23.81 -13.59
C GLU A 29 -7.64 -23.13 -12.63
N GLY A 30 -6.60 -23.85 -12.18
CA GLY A 30 -5.59 -23.32 -11.28
C GLY A 30 -4.82 -22.12 -11.85
N SER A 31 -4.47 -22.17 -13.14
CA SER A 31 -3.82 -21.05 -13.84
C SER A 31 -4.73 -19.84 -13.93
N SER A 32 -6.00 -20.04 -14.30
CA SER A 32 -6.99 -18.96 -14.41
C SER A 32 -7.24 -18.29 -13.05
N LEU A 33 -7.44 -19.08 -12.00
CA LEU A 33 -7.64 -18.61 -10.63
C LEU A 33 -6.41 -17.84 -10.13
N GLY A 34 -5.21 -18.39 -10.34
CA GLY A 34 -3.97 -17.74 -9.94
C GLY A 34 -3.80 -16.36 -10.57
N ILE A 35 -4.13 -16.21 -11.86
CA ILE A 35 -4.08 -14.91 -12.55
C ILE A 35 -5.10 -13.91 -11.96
N VAL A 36 -6.34 -14.35 -11.73
CA VAL A 36 -7.41 -13.49 -11.20
C VAL A 36 -7.09 -13.04 -9.77
N GLU A 37 -6.68 -13.96 -8.91
CA GLU A 37 -6.33 -13.68 -7.54
C GLU A 37 -5.10 -12.78 -7.43
N GLY A 38 -4.05 -13.08 -8.21
CA GLY A 38 -2.84 -12.26 -8.24
C GLY A 38 -3.12 -10.82 -8.67
N LYS A 39 -3.92 -10.63 -9.71
CA LYS A 39 -4.35 -9.29 -10.16
C LYS A 39 -5.16 -8.56 -9.11
N ARG A 40 -6.15 -9.22 -8.51
CA ARG A 40 -7.00 -8.63 -7.48
C ARG A 40 -6.17 -8.23 -6.25
N TYR A 41 -5.30 -9.12 -5.81
CA TYR A 41 -4.43 -8.88 -4.66
C TYR A 41 -3.49 -7.69 -4.93
N GLY A 42 -2.80 -7.68 -6.07
CA GLY A 42 -1.92 -6.58 -6.46
C GLY A 42 -2.65 -5.25 -6.54
N MET A 43 -3.86 -5.21 -7.09
CA MET A 43 -4.68 -3.99 -7.17
C MET A 43 -5.04 -3.46 -5.79
N VAL A 44 -5.61 -4.29 -4.92
CA VAL A 44 -6.05 -3.88 -3.58
C VAL A 44 -4.85 -3.48 -2.73
N HIS A 45 -3.79 -4.28 -2.75
CA HIS A 45 -2.59 -4.03 -1.96
C HIS A 45 -1.83 -2.78 -2.45
N GLY A 46 -1.66 -2.63 -3.76
CA GLY A 46 -1.04 -1.45 -4.36
C GLY A 46 -1.83 -0.17 -4.10
N ALA A 47 -3.16 -0.21 -4.21
CA ALA A 47 -4.02 0.94 -3.88
C ALA A 47 -3.88 1.35 -2.42
N LYS A 48 -3.80 0.38 -1.50
CA LYS A 48 -3.60 0.65 -0.07
C LYS A 48 -2.27 1.39 0.18
N ILE A 49 -1.17 0.86 -0.34
CA ILE A 49 0.16 1.46 -0.21
C ILE A 49 0.19 2.85 -0.85
N GLY A 50 -0.32 2.98 -2.08
CA GLY A 50 -0.35 4.25 -2.79
C GLY A 50 -1.16 5.32 -2.05
N SER A 51 -2.30 4.95 -1.46
CA SER A 51 -3.10 5.86 -0.64
C SER A 51 -2.34 6.32 0.61
N GLU A 52 -1.67 5.40 1.30
CA GLU A 52 -0.89 5.71 2.50
C GLU A 52 0.22 6.74 2.19
N ILE A 53 1.01 6.47 1.16
CA ILE A 53 2.11 7.35 0.72
C ILE A 53 1.57 8.71 0.27
N GLY A 54 0.47 8.71 -0.51
CA GLY A 54 -0.20 9.92 -0.97
C GLY A 54 -0.66 10.81 0.19
N CYS A 55 -1.26 10.22 1.22
CA CYS A 55 -1.65 10.92 2.44
C CYS A 55 -0.46 11.57 3.15
N TYR A 56 0.63 10.83 3.35
CA TYR A 56 1.85 11.37 3.99
C TYR A 56 2.47 12.51 3.19
N ARG A 57 2.49 12.39 1.86
CA ARG A 57 2.99 13.44 0.97
C ARG A 57 2.15 14.70 1.02
N GLY A 58 0.83 14.57 0.93
CA GLY A 58 -0.10 15.70 1.04
C GLY A 58 0.05 16.42 2.37
N PHE A 59 0.11 15.66 3.47
CA PHE A 59 0.36 16.19 4.80
C PHE A 59 1.70 16.94 4.89
N ALA A 60 2.79 16.32 4.45
CA ALA A 60 4.12 16.90 4.58
C ALA A 60 4.25 18.21 3.77
N LEU A 61 3.67 18.27 2.57
CA LEU A 61 3.66 19.49 1.75
C LEU A 61 2.84 20.60 2.39
N ALA A 62 1.63 20.30 2.90
CA ALA A 62 0.79 21.28 3.58
C ALA A 62 1.50 21.88 4.81
N TRP A 63 2.10 21.02 5.64
CA TRP A 63 2.84 21.47 6.83
C TRP A 63 4.13 22.21 6.49
N LYS A 64 4.82 21.83 5.42
CA LYS A 64 6.00 22.59 4.94
C LYS A 64 5.61 24.03 4.61
N CYS A 65 4.48 24.26 3.93
CA CYS A 65 3.99 25.60 3.62
C CYS A 65 3.60 26.39 4.89
N LEU A 66 2.87 25.76 5.82
CA LEU A 66 2.45 26.39 7.07
C LEU A 66 3.64 26.78 7.97
N LEU A 67 4.61 25.88 8.14
CA LEU A 67 5.80 26.13 8.97
C LEU A 67 6.73 27.17 8.36
N HIS A 68 6.77 27.32 7.03
CA HIS A 68 7.54 28.38 6.37
C HIS A 68 7.01 29.79 6.75
N SER A 69 5.72 29.91 7.10
CA SER A 69 5.11 31.19 7.47
C SER A 69 5.24 31.56 8.95
N GLY A 70 5.65 30.62 9.83
CA GLY A 70 5.79 30.81 11.28
C GLY A 70 7.24 30.61 11.74
N ALA A 71 7.98 31.70 11.96
CA ALA A 71 9.41 31.66 12.27
C ALA A 71 9.70 31.48 13.78
N GLY A 72 9.32 30.35 14.37
CA GLY A 72 9.69 29.97 15.75
C GLY A 72 10.78 28.89 15.83
N GLU A 73 11.63 28.92 16.87
CA GLU A 73 12.64 27.87 17.18
C GLU A 73 12.02 26.45 17.25
N LYS A 74 10.80 26.33 17.79
CA LYS A 74 10.05 25.06 17.85
C LYS A 74 9.58 24.57 16.47
N ASP A 75 9.42 25.48 15.51
CA ASP A 75 8.99 25.17 14.15
C ASP A 75 10.16 24.73 13.28
N SER A 76 11.38 25.17 13.58
CA SER A 76 12.63 24.68 12.95
C SER A 76 12.83 23.16 13.13
N ARG A 77 12.54 22.62 14.32
CA ARG A 77 12.66 21.17 14.57
C ARG A 77 11.60 20.36 13.82
N LYS A 78 10.36 20.87 13.77
CA LYS A 78 9.26 20.27 13.01
C LYS A 78 9.53 20.30 11.51
N MET A 79 10.05 21.42 11.00
CA MET A 79 10.42 21.61 9.60
C MET A 79 11.44 20.56 9.16
N LYS A 80 12.50 20.32 9.94
CA LYS A 80 13.51 19.27 9.64
C LYS A 80 12.89 17.87 9.52
N VAL A 81 11.92 17.54 10.38
CA VAL A 81 11.24 16.23 10.33
C VAL A 81 10.36 16.13 9.08
N VAL A 82 9.63 17.20 8.74
CA VAL A 82 8.79 17.27 7.53
C VAL A 82 9.65 17.19 6.25
N GLU A 83 10.77 17.89 6.20
CA GLU A 83 11.71 17.85 5.07
C GLU A 83 12.33 16.45 4.90
N ALA A 84 12.73 15.81 5.99
CA ALA A 84 13.21 14.43 5.96
C ALA A 84 12.12 13.46 5.47
N LEU A 85 10.86 13.65 5.88
CA LEU A 85 9.75 12.85 5.39
C LEU A 85 9.51 13.07 3.88
N ILE A 86 9.58 14.30 3.39
CA ILE A 86 9.44 14.61 1.96
C ILE A 86 10.54 13.95 1.13
N ALA A 87 11.80 14.01 1.61
CA ALA A 87 12.91 13.36 0.92
C ALA A 87 12.68 11.85 0.75
N LEU A 88 12.26 11.17 1.83
CA LEU A 88 11.93 9.74 1.76
C LEU A 88 10.77 9.43 0.80
N LEU A 89 9.77 10.30 0.71
CA LEU A 89 8.62 10.13 -0.17
C LEU A 89 8.94 10.43 -1.65
N GLN A 90 9.97 11.26 -1.91
CA GLN A 90 10.46 11.57 -3.25
C GLN A 90 11.34 10.46 -3.82
N ASP A 91 12.16 9.84 -2.96
CA ASP A 91 13.05 8.74 -3.37
C ASP A 91 12.33 7.38 -3.46
N PHE A 92 11.06 7.32 -3.06
CA PHE A 92 10.29 6.08 -3.06
C PHE A 92 10.05 5.57 -4.50
N PRO A 93 10.40 4.31 -4.84
CA PRO A 93 10.26 3.78 -6.19
C PRO A 93 8.82 3.32 -6.46
N TYR A 94 8.06 4.13 -7.20
CA TYR A 94 6.67 3.81 -7.57
C TYR A 94 6.56 2.88 -8.78
N ASP A 95 7.61 2.79 -9.58
CA ASP A 95 7.57 2.14 -10.90
C ASP A 95 7.91 0.64 -10.87
N ASP A 96 8.47 0.14 -9.75
CA ASP A 96 8.90 -1.25 -9.61
C ASP A 96 8.01 -2.05 -8.64
N PRO A 97 7.12 -2.93 -9.15
CA PRO A 97 6.26 -3.77 -8.31
C PRO A 97 7.02 -4.90 -7.60
N THR A 98 8.28 -5.15 -7.95
CA THR A 98 9.15 -6.18 -7.36
C THR A 98 10.19 -5.62 -6.40
N TYR A 99 10.08 -4.34 -6.04
CA TYR A 99 11.03 -3.66 -5.18
C TYR A 99 11.20 -4.36 -3.83
N GLU A 100 12.35 -5.02 -3.62
CA GLU A 100 12.58 -5.87 -2.44
C GLU A 100 12.55 -5.10 -1.11
N LYS A 101 12.93 -3.82 -1.13
CA LYS A 101 13.01 -2.97 0.07
C LYS A 101 11.74 -2.16 0.33
N LEU A 102 10.65 -2.45 -0.38
CA LEU A 102 9.39 -1.71 -0.28
C LEU A 102 8.91 -1.58 1.17
N HIS A 103 8.91 -2.69 1.91
CA HIS A 103 8.46 -2.72 3.29
C HIS A 103 9.39 -1.94 4.23
N GLU A 104 10.70 -2.04 4.04
CA GLU A 104 11.69 -1.30 4.85
C GLU A 104 11.54 0.22 4.67
N ASP A 105 11.35 0.67 3.44
CA ASP A 105 11.19 2.08 3.11
C ASP A 105 9.84 2.62 3.58
N LEU A 106 8.76 1.83 3.47
CA LEU A 106 7.46 2.16 4.06
C LEU A 106 7.55 2.32 5.58
N ASP A 107 8.23 1.41 6.27
CA ASP A 107 8.38 1.50 7.73
C ASP A 107 9.23 2.71 8.14
N ARG A 108 10.23 3.08 7.32
CA ARG A 108 11.01 4.31 7.52
C ARG A 108 10.14 5.56 7.37
N ILE A 109 9.30 5.61 6.33
CA ILE A 109 8.33 6.70 6.09
C ILE A 109 7.34 6.80 7.26
N ARG A 110 6.70 5.69 7.64
CA ARG A 110 5.77 5.61 8.78
C ARG A 110 6.43 6.05 10.08
N GLY A 111 7.68 5.65 10.29
CA GLY A 111 8.48 6.05 11.45
C GLY A 111 8.69 7.56 11.53
N LYS A 112 9.04 8.20 10.40
CA LYS A 112 9.17 9.67 10.33
C LYS A 112 7.85 10.39 10.52
N PHE A 113 6.77 9.88 9.95
CA PHE A 113 5.45 10.44 10.16
C PHE A 113 5.02 10.37 11.64
N ARG A 114 5.21 9.22 12.31
CA ARG A 114 4.95 9.07 13.76
C ARG A 114 5.81 10.00 14.60
N GLN A 115 7.07 10.24 14.22
CA GLN A 115 7.96 11.17 14.90
C GLN A 115 7.42 12.61 14.86
N TYR A 116 6.87 13.04 13.73
CA TYR A 116 6.20 14.34 13.63
C TYR A 116 4.94 14.38 14.51
N HIS A 117 4.09 13.36 14.38
CA HIS A 117 2.82 13.32 15.08
C HIS A 117 2.99 13.33 16.60
N SER A 118 3.95 12.58 17.14
CA SER A 118 4.24 12.57 18.58
C SER A 118 4.77 13.93 19.09
N ALA A 119 5.64 14.59 18.31
CA ALA A 119 6.13 15.92 18.63
C ALA A 119 5.02 17.00 18.55
N ALA A 120 4.09 16.87 17.60
CA ALA A 120 2.95 17.76 17.46
C ALA A 120 1.91 17.56 18.57
N LEU A 121 1.60 16.31 18.94
CA LEU A 121 0.65 16.00 20.02
C LEU A 121 1.15 16.49 21.38
N ALA A 122 2.44 16.33 21.67
CA ALA A 122 3.07 16.85 22.87
C ALA A 122 2.97 18.38 22.95
N ALA A 123 3.07 19.08 21.82
CA ALA A 123 2.88 20.53 21.77
C ALA A 123 1.41 20.94 21.98
N TRP A 124 0.45 20.16 21.47
CA TRP A 124 -0.99 20.35 21.68
C TRP A 124 -1.40 20.22 23.15
N LEU A 125 -0.82 19.24 23.86
CA LEU A 125 -1.08 19.01 25.29
C LEU A 125 -0.49 20.09 26.21
N LEU A 126 0.58 20.77 25.79
CA LEU A 126 1.24 21.80 26.63
C LEU A 126 0.73 23.23 26.39
N HIS A 127 0.20 23.57 25.20
CA HIS A 127 -0.27 24.93 24.88
C HIS A 127 -1.54 24.90 24.00
N PRO A 128 -2.76 25.02 24.60
CA PRO A 128 -4.03 24.95 23.87
C PRO A 128 -4.30 26.11 22.90
N SER A 129 -3.56 27.22 23.01
CA SER A 129 -3.88 28.50 22.38
C SER A 129 -3.05 28.87 21.15
N GLY A 130 -2.16 27.99 20.68
CA GLY A 130 -1.14 28.33 19.67
C GLY A 130 -1.27 27.69 18.30
N PHE A 131 -2.28 26.85 18.03
CA PHE A 131 -2.46 26.31 16.68
C PHE A 131 -3.37 27.24 15.87
N PRO A 132 -3.00 27.59 14.62
CA PRO A 132 -3.98 28.18 13.71
C PRO A 132 -5.16 27.21 13.62
N HIS A 133 -6.37 27.73 13.80
CA HIS A 133 -7.61 26.99 13.60
C HIS A 133 -7.72 26.63 12.12
N VAL A 134 -6.94 25.64 11.69
CA VAL A 134 -7.23 24.85 10.51
C VAL A 134 -8.51 24.13 10.87
N SER A 135 -9.61 24.56 10.28
CA SER A 135 -10.83 23.78 10.20
C SER A 135 -10.51 22.49 9.46
N LEU A 136 -9.94 21.52 10.16
CA LEU A 136 -9.96 20.14 9.75
C LEU A 136 -11.46 19.78 9.59
N PRO A 137 -11.89 19.32 8.40
CA PRO A 137 -13.25 18.80 8.29
C PRO A 137 -13.37 17.59 9.23
N GLY A 138 -14.17 17.76 10.29
CA GLY A 138 -14.57 16.68 11.19
C GLY A 138 -13.59 16.42 12.34
N HIS A 139 -13.75 17.17 13.44
CA HIS A 139 -13.10 16.88 14.73
C HIS A 139 -13.76 15.74 15.52
N ASP A 140 -14.62 14.94 14.87
CA ASP A 140 -15.13 13.68 15.38
C ASP A 140 -14.64 12.55 14.48
N LYS A 141 -13.70 11.75 15.00
CA LYS A 141 -13.23 10.46 14.45
C LYS A 141 -12.24 10.46 13.27
N LEU A 142 -11.43 11.50 13.07
CA LEU A 142 -10.22 11.38 12.25
C LEU A 142 -8.95 11.30 13.12
N ALA A 143 -8.80 10.20 13.85
CA ALA A 143 -7.51 9.53 13.70
C ALA A 143 -7.56 9.00 12.27
N PRO A 144 -6.81 9.56 11.30
CA PRO A 144 -6.66 8.87 10.04
C PRO A 144 -5.94 7.57 10.41
N GLN A 145 -6.72 6.50 10.53
CA GLN A 145 -6.22 5.22 10.07
C GLN A 145 -5.84 5.48 8.61
N CYS A 146 -4.60 5.93 8.42
CA CYS A 146 -3.85 5.63 7.22
C CYS A 146 -3.94 4.11 7.15
N PHE A 147 -4.84 3.64 6.29
CA PHE A 147 -5.32 2.25 6.27
C PHE A 147 -4.18 1.25 6.21
#